data_AF-A0A5C7XN00-F1
#
_entry.id   AF-A0A5C7XN00-F1
#
_cell.length_a   1.000
_cell.length_b   1.000
_cell.length_c   1.000
_cell.angle_alpha   90.00
_cell.angle_beta   90.00
_cell.angle_gamma   90.00
#
_symmetry.space_group_name_H-M   'P 1'
#
loop_
_entity.id
_entity.type
_entity.pdbx_description
1 polymer ?
#
loop_
_entity_poly.entity_id
_entity_poly.type
_entity_poly.pdbx_seq_one_letter_code
_entity_poly.pdbx_strand_id
1 'polypeptide(L)'
;MDNADNKNSAAKKKPLNPFLINAAVFAVGFVLILLYATLIGVVEIDLYFLNISASGVKVISTALKEIGLAFLVASIINISIERFNRIRHEVEKSELIAQINAAHTSQKDALIGRINKHMFESVFERDIPSPFFQEIKEQLLETFFLRTTSEYNYCLTQKDRDYAKLIVRHRYSVKNLTTKDQTYNLRISIDVLKKFENDYCFVRIGIGDTFHENEDIKIAKTKKGNTYEIWEACVPQVIKSQEEIKCEIEYERLSQIHGKEVACSLLPTARMAVRVNDPNKLFHVRCMSLHPRSERDNTSSYDDGTYEWEIDGALFPGQGFLIDWVLREPLNNSEALRDKDEGARGSPSPHAIEPVGADTGQI
;
A
#
# COMPACT_ATOMS: atom_id res chain seq x y z
N MET A 1 -35.38 -29.75 9.84
CA MET A 1 -36.67 -29.06 10.01
C MET A 1 -37.01 -28.49 8.64
N ASP A 2 -37.63 -29.32 7.81
CA ASP A 2 -37.93 -29.02 6.42
C ASP A 2 -39.29 -28.34 6.36
N ASN A 3 -39.30 -27.06 6.01
CA ASN A 3 -40.52 -26.32 5.80
C ASN A 3 -41.05 -26.63 4.39
N ALA A 4 -42.24 -27.23 4.38
CA ALA A 4 -43.00 -27.56 3.19
C ALA A 4 -43.38 -26.29 2.43
N ASP A 5 -42.72 -26.07 1.29
CA ASP A 5 -43.06 -25.00 0.37
C ASP A 5 -44.37 -25.30 -0.37
N ASN A 6 -45.29 -24.38 -0.17
CA ASN A 6 -46.67 -24.38 -0.60
C ASN A 6 -46.75 -24.22 -2.13
N LYS A 7 -47.04 -25.32 -2.85
CA LYS A 7 -47.27 -25.37 -4.30
C LYS A 7 -48.61 -24.71 -4.67
N ASN A 8 -48.66 -23.38 -4.68
CA ASN A 8 -49.69 -22.63 -5.40
C ASN A 8 -49.15 -22.21 -6.78
N SER A 9 -49.11 -23.15 -7.73
CA SER A 9 -48.83 -22.84 -9.13
C SER A 9 -50.09 -22.28 -9.81
N ALA A 10 -50.44 -21.05 -9.47
CA ALA A 10 -51.33 -20.27 -10.32
C ALA A 10 -50.63 -20.10 -11.67
N ALA A 11 -51.21 -20.67 -12.73
CA ALA A 11 -50.72 -20.53 -14.09
C ALA A 11 -50.69 -19.03 -14.46
N LYS A 12 -49.52 -18.40 -14.31
CA LYS A 12 -49.29 -17.02 -14.76
C LYS A 12 -49.50 -17.01 -16.26
N LYS A 13 -50.63 -16.46 -16.71
CA LYS A 13 -50.83 -16.11 -18.12
C LYS A 13 -49.63 -15.27 -18.54
N LYS A 14 -48.88 -15.73 -19.55
CA LYS A 14 -47.80 -14.93 -20.12
C LYS A 14 -48.42 -13.59 -20.58
N PRO A 15 -47.90 -12.44 -20.12
CA PRO A 15 -48.38 -11.17 -20.64
C PRO A 15 -48.19 -11.16 -22.16
N LEU A 16 -49.21 -10.70 -22.90
CA LEU A 16 -49.09 -10.52 -24.34
C LEU A 16 -47.90 -9.58 -24.62
N ASN A 17 -47.14 -9.89 -25.68
CA ASN A 17 -46.02 -9.07 -26.08
C ASN A 17 -46.53 -7.69 -26.52
N PRO A 18 -46.17 -6.59 -25.83
CA PRO A 18 -46.65 -5.23 -26.17
C PRO A 18 -46.29 -4.81 -27.59
N PHE A 19 -45.19 -5.33 -28.14
CA PHE A 19 -44.82 -5.14 -29.54
C PHE A 19 -45.88 -5.70 -30.50
N LEU A 20 -46.44 -6.88 -30.22
CA LEU A 20 -47.48 -7.49 -31.06
C LEU A 20 -48.78 -6.68 -31.01
N ILE A 21 -49.12 -6.12 -29.85
CA ILE A 21 -50.29 -5.26 -29.68
C ILE A 21 -50.09 -3.97 -30.49
N ASN A 22 -48.95 -3.29 -30.32
CA ASN A 22 -48.67 -2.05 -31.05
C ASN A 22 -48.57 -2.28 -32.57
N ALA A 23 -48.01 -3.40 -33.03
CA ALA A 23 -47.98 -3.79 -34.44
C ALA A 23 -49.39 -4.04 -35.00
N ALA A 24 -50.27 -4.68 -34.24
CA ALA A 24 -51.66 -4.88 -34.64
C ALA A 24 -52.43 -3.55 -34.74
N VAL A 25 -52.26 -2.65 -33.78
CA VAL A 25 -52.87 -1.31 -33.79
C VAL A 25 -52.40 -0.50 -35.00
N PHE A 26 -51.10 -0.53 -35.28
CA PHE A 26 -50.53 0.13 -36.47
C PHE A 26 -51.09 -0.45 -37.77
N ALA A 27 -51.18 -1.78 -37.88
CA ALA A 27 -51.72 -2.46 -39.05
C ALA A 27 -53.19 -2.08 -39.29
N VAL A 28 -54.02 -2.02 -38.24
CA VAL A 28 -55.42 -1.58 -38.35
C VAL A 28 -55.49 -0.13 -38.84
N GLY A 29 -54.71 0.79 -38.27
CA GLY A 29 -54.65 2.18 -38.72
C GLY A 29 -54.24 2.32 -40.19
N PHE A 30 -53.24 1.54 -40.61
CA PHE A 30 -52.76 1.52 -42.00
C PHE A 30 -53.82 0.99 -42.97
N VAL A 31 -54.53 -0.08 -42.61
CA VAL A 31 -55.63 -0.63 -43.43
C VAL A 31 -56.77 0.38 -43.58
N LEU A 32 -57.11 1.13 -42.54
CA LEU A 32 -58.14 2.18 -42.62
C LEU A 32 -57.73 3.32 -43.56
N ILE A 33 -56.45 3.70 -43.57
CA ILE A 33 -55.92 4.72 -44.49
C ILE A 33 -55.90 4.20 -45.94
N LEU A 34 -55.52 2.94 -46.16
CA LEU A 34 -55.60 2.31 -47.48
C LEU A 34 -57.04 2.26 -47.99
N LEU A 35 -57.98 1.84 -47.13
CA LEU A 35 -59.41 1.85 -47.46
C LEU A 35 -59.88 3.25 -47.84
N TYR A 36 -59.50 4.27 -47.08
CA TYR A 36 -59.77 5.67 -47.43
C TYR A 36 -59.20 6.06 -48.80
N ALA A 37 -57.94 5.74 -49.09
CA ALA A 37 -57.30 6.05 -50.36
C ALA A 37 -57.99 5.36 -51.55
N THR A 38 -58.37 4.08 -51.39
CA THR A 38 -59.13 3.34 -52.40
C THR A 38 -60.54 3.91 -52.59
N LEU A 39 -61.21 4.31 -51.50
CA LEU A 39 -62.55 4.89 -51.57
C LEU A 39 -62.53 6.20 -52.36
N ILE A 40 -61.53 7.07 -52.15
CA ILE A 40 -61.39 8.31 -52.93
C ILE A 40 -61.15 8.00 -54.40
N GLY A 41 -60.22 7.09 -54.71
CA GLY A 41 -59.89 6.74 -56.10
C GLY A 41 -61.08 6.15 -56.87
N VAL A 42 -61.92 5.34 -56.22
CA VAL A 42 -63.14 4.77 -56.84
C VAL A 42 -64.24 5.83 -57.01
N VAL A 43 -64.37 6.73 -56.04
CA VAL A 43 -65.39 7.80 -56.04
C VAL A 43 -65.15 8.82 -57.14
N GLU A 44 -63.89 9.04 -57.55
CA GLU A 44 -63.56 9.85 -58.73
C GLU A 44 -63.92 9.19 -60.07
N ILE A 45 -64.07 7.86 -60.11
CA ILE A 45 -64.26 7.10 -61.35
C ILE A 45 -65.74 6.76 -61.63
N ASP A 46 -66.57 6.50 -60.60
CA ASP A 46 -67.89 5.83 -60.82
C ASP A 46 -69.10 6.36 -60.03
N LEU A 47 -69.06 7.59 -59.49
CA LEU A 47 -70.19 8.16 -58.73
C LEU A 47 -71.53 8.29 -59.51
N TYR A 48 -71.52 8.13 -60.83
CA TYR A 48 -72.72 8.22 -61.66
C TYR A 48 -73.63 6.97 -61.60
N PHE A 49 -73.11 5.78 -61.24
CA PHE A 49 -73.88 4.52 -61.36
C PHE A 49 -74.60 4.07 -60.09
N LEU A 50 -74.16 4.49 -58.89
CA LEU A 50 -74.59 3.88 -57.63
C LEU A 50 -75.66 4.65 -56.83
N ASN A 51 -76.11 5.83 -57.28
CA ASN A 51 -77.16 6.62 -56.60
C ASN A 51 -76.89 6.90 -55.10
N ILE A 52 -75.63 6.82 -54.66
CA ILE A 52 -75.20 7.13 -53.29
C ILE A 52 -75.01 8.65 -53.19
N SER A 53 -75.54 9.27 -52.13
CA SER A 53 -75.35 10.71 -51.93
C SER A 53 -73.86 11.03 -51.71
N ALA A 54 -73.32 11.93 -52.53
CA ALA A 54 -71.92 12.36 -52.45
C ALA A 54 -71.53 12.90 -51.05
N SER A 55 -72.51 13.36 -50.27
CA SER A 55 -72.32 13.81 -48.88
C SER A 55 -72.02 12.65 -47.93
N GLY A 56 -72.69 11.50 -48.06
CA GLY A 56 -72.46 10.34 -47.18
C GLY A 56 -71.06 9.76 -47.33
N VAL A 57 -70.59 9.65 -48.57
CA VAL A 57 -69.23 9.16 -48.89
C VAL A 57 -68.15 10.09 -48.32
N LYS A 58 -68.33 11.41 -48.39
CA LYS A 58 -67.40 12.39 -47.81
C LYS A 58 -67.30 12.30 -46.29
N VAL A 59 -68.42 12.06 -45.61
CA VAL A 59 -68.43 11.90 -44.14
C VAL A 59 -67.69 10.62 -43.74
N ILE A 60 -67.97 9.50 -44.42
CA ILE A 60 -67.32 8.22 -44.15
C ILE A 60 -65.82 8.28 -44.45
N SER A 61 -65.42 8.89 -45.57
CA SER A 61 -64.01 9.02 -45.94
C SER A 61 -63.24 9.90 -44.95
N THR A 62 -63.84 11.01 -44.51
CA THR A 62 -63.25 11.86 -43.46
C THR A 62 -63.08 11.09 -42.15
N ALA A 63 -64.11 10.35 -41.72
CA ALA A 63 -64.03 9.54 -40.51
C ALA A 63 -62.94 8.45 -40.58
N LEU A 64 -62.83 7.72 -41.70
CA LEU A 64 -61.81 6.69 -41.90
C LEU A 64 -60.39 7.27 -41.85
N LYS A 65 -60.17 8.43 -42.47
CA LYS A 65 -58.88 9.13 -42.45
C LYS A 65 -58.50 9.55 -41.03
N GLU A 66 -59.41 10.22 -40.31
CA GLU A 66 -59.13 10.73 -38.96
C GLU A 66 -58.90 9.58 -37.97
N ILE A 67 -59.71 8.50 -38.04
CA ILE A 67 -59.55 7.31 -37.20
C ILE A 67 -58.24 6.60 -37.53
N GLY A 68 -57.93 6.40 -38.81
CA GLY A 68 -56.68 5.76 -39.25
C GLY A 68 -55.44 6.53 -38.81
N LEU A 69 -55.46 7.87 -38.95
CA LEU A 69 -54.38 8.74 -38.49
C LEU A 69 -54.21 8.69 -36.97
N ALA A 70 -55.32 8.72 -36.21
CA ALA A 70 -55.29 8.61 -34.76
C ALA A 70 -54.65 7.29 -34.29
N PHE A 71 -54.96 6.17 -34.95
CA PHE A 71 -54.34 4.88 -34.66
C PHE A 71 -52.83 4.85 -34.95
N LEU A 72 -52.38 5.49 -36.03
CA LEU A 72 -50.95 5.61 -36.33
C LEU A 72 -50.22 6.46 -35.28
N VAL A 73 -50.76 7.63 -34.94
CA VAL A 73 -50.18 8.53 -33.93
C VAL A 73 -50.12 7.84 -32.56
N ALA A 74 -51.21 7.19 -32.15
CA ALA A 74 -51.25 6.42 -30.91
C ALA A 74 -50.20 5.30 -30.87
N SER A 75 -50.01 4.59 -31.99
CA SER A 75 -48.99 3.52 -32.10
C SER A 75 -47.58 4.08 -31.95
N ILE A 76 -47.28 5.20 -32.60
CA ILE A 76 -45.96 5.86 -32.51
C ILE A 76 -45.68 6.33 -31.08
N ILE A 77 -46.66 6.94 -30.42
CA ILE A 77 -46.53 7.39 -29.02
C ILE A 77 -46.27 6.19 -28.11
N ASN A 78 -47.06 5.12 -28.22
CA ASN A 78 -46.87 3.92 -27.41
C ASN A 78 -45.48 3.29 -27.61
N ILE A 79 -45.04 3.13 -28.86
CA ILE A 79 -43.71 2.57 -29.17
C ILE A 79 -42.61 3.46 -28.58
N SER A 80 -42.77 4.79 -28.65
CA SER A 80 -41.80 5.75 -28.13
C SER A 80 -41.70 5.69 -26.61
N ILE A 81 -42.84 5.66 -25.90
CA ILE A 81 -42.89 5.54 -24.44
C ILE A 81 -42.28 4.20 -23.99
N GLU A 82 -42.64 3.11 -24.66
CA GLU A 82 -42.12 1.78 -24.33
C GLU A 82 -40.60 1.70 -24.51
N ARG A 83 -40.07 2.25 -25.61
CA ARG A 83 -38.63 2.30 -25.85
C ARG A 83 -37.91 3.16 -24.82
N PHE A 84 -38.46 4.32 -24.47
CA PHE A 84 -37.88 5.20 -23.46
C PHE A 84 -37.88 4.55 -22.07
N ASN A 85 -39.00 3.94 -21.67
CA ASN A 85 -39.09 3.21 -20.41
C ASN A 85 -38.15 2.01 -20.36
N ARG A 86 -37.97 1.28 -21.47
CA ARG A 86 -37.04 0.15 -21.53
C ARG A 86 -35.60 0.60 -21.35
N ILE A 87 -35.18 1.67 -22.04
CA ILE A 87 -33.83 2.23 -21.90
C ILE A 87 -33.61 2.73 -20.47
N ARG A 88 -34.57 3.48 -19.91
CA ARG A 88 -34.49 3.96 -18.53
C ARG A 88 -34.35 2.82 -17.53
N HIS A 89 -35.15 1.76 -17.66
CA HIS A 89 -35.06 0.59 -16.79
C HIS A 89 -33.74 -0.18 -16.97
N GLU A 90 -33.19 -0.26 -18.18
CA GLU A 90 -31.88 -0.90 -18.41
C GLU A 90 -30.75 -0.11 -17.73
N VAL A 91 -30.78 1.22 -17.81
CA VAL A 91 -29.83 2.10 -17.12
C VAL A 91 -29.96 1.96 -15.60
N GLU A 92 -31.16 2.13 -15.04
CA GLU A 92 -31.42 1.99 -13.59
C GLU A 92 -31.01 0.60 -13.08
N LYS A 93 -31.28 -0.46 -13.85
CA LYS A 93 -30.87 -1.82 -13.51
C LYS A 93 -29.36 -1.99 -13.54
N SER A 94 -28.67 -1.40 -14.53
CA SER A 94 -27.21 -1.48 -14.62
C SER A 94 -26.52 -0.77 -13.45
N GLU A 95 -27.02 0.41 -13.06
CA GLU A 95 -26.52 1.16 -11.90
C GLU A 95 -26.76 0.39 -10.61
N LEU A 96 -27.94 -0.20 -10.43
CA LEU A 96 -28.27 -0.98 -9.25
C LEU A 96 -27.40 -2.26 -9.15
N ILE A 97 -27.14 -2.93 -10.27
CA ILE A 97 -26.19 -4.07 -10.32
C ILE A 97 -24.78 -3.61 -9.94
N ALA A 98 -24.32 -2.46 -10.45
CA ALA A 98 -23.01 -1.92 -10.12
C ALA A 98 -22.87 -1.59 -8.62
N GLN A 99 -23.88 -0.97 -8.02
CA GLN A 99 -23.92 -0.68 -6.59
C GLN A 99 -23.92 -1.95 -5.73
N ILE A 100 -24.72 -2.96 -6.11
CA ILE A 100 -24.76 -4.27 -5.43
C ILE A 100 -23.39 -4.95 -5.50
N ASN A 101 -22.75 -4.96 -6.68
CA ASN A 101 -21.44 -5.58 -6.85
C ASN A 101 -20.35 -4.86 -6.04
N ALA A 102 -20.36 -3.53 -6.00
CA ALA A 102 -19.43 -2.75 -5.19
C ALA A 102 -19.60 -3.04 -3.69
N ALA A 103 -20.84 -3.09 -3.21
CA ALA A 103 -21.15 -3.42 -1.82
C ALA A 103 -20.73 -4.86 -1.46
N HIS A 104 -21.02 -5.83 -2.32
CA HIS A 104 -20.62 -7.23 -2.12
C HIS A 104 -19.11 -7.41 -2.11
N THR A 105 -18.39 -6.72 -2.99
CA THR A 105 -16.92 -6.79 -3.05
C THR A 105 -16.31 -6.24 -1.76
N SER A 106 -16.75 -5.05 -1.32
CA SER A 106 -16.32 -4.45 -0.05
C SER A 106 -16.60 -5.35 1.16
N GLN A 107 -17.78 -5.98 1.22
CA GLN A 107 -18.11 -6.93 2.30
C GLN A 107 -17.24 -8.20 2.26
N LYS A 108 -16.98 -8.73 1.07
CA LYS A 108 -16.13 -9.91 0.88
C LYS A 108 -14.70 -9.62 1.31
N ASP A 109 -14.14 -8.48 0.91
CA ASP A 109 -12.78 -8.08 1.28
C ASP A 109 -12.65 -7.89 2.79
N ALA A 110 -13.65 -7.25 3.43
CA ALA A 110 -13.70 -7.11 4.88
C ALA A 110 -13.84 -8.47 5.61
N LEU A 111 -14.56 -9.43 5.04
CA LEU A 111 -14.66 -10.79 5.59
C LEU A 111 -13.33 -11.54 5.46
N ILE A 112 -12.71 -11.51 4.29
CA ILE A 112 -11.41 -12.15 4.04
C ILE A 112 -10.35 -11.57 4.99
N GLY A 113 -10.32 -10.25 5.17
CA GLY A 113 -9.42 -9.60 6.13
C GLY A 113 -9.60 -10.12 7.56
N ARG A 114 -10.85 -10.29 8.02
CA ARG A 114 -11.15 -10.87 9.34
C ARG A 114 -10.75 -12.33 9.45
N ILE A 115 -11.03 -13.14 8.42
CA ILE A 115 -10.64 -14.55 8.38
C ILE A 115 -9.11 -14.67 8.46
N ASN A 116 -8.37 -13.89 7.67
CA ASN A 116 -6.91 -13.89 7.69
C ASN A 116 -6.36 -13.47 9.05
N LYS A 117 -6.93 -12.44 9.69
CA LYS A 117 -6.55 -12.03 11.05
C LYS A 117 -6.79 -13.16 12.07
N HIS A 118 -7.96 -13.80 12.03
CA HIS A 118 -8.27 -14.90 12.95
C HIS A 118 -7.43 -16.17 12.69
N MET A 119 -7.12 -16.48 11.43
CA MET A 119 -6.21 -17.58 11.11
C MET A 119 -4.80 -17.30 11.64
N PHE A 120 -4.31 -16.06 11.48
CA PHE A 120 -3.03 -15.65 12.06
C PHE A 120 -3.04 -15.80 13.58
N GLU A 121 -4.05 -15.28 14.25
CA GLU A 121 -4.22 -15.40 15.71
C GLU A 121 -4.25 -16.87 16.16
N SER A 122 -5.09 -17.69 15.54
CA SER A 122 -5.29 -19.09 15.95
C SER A 122 -4.04 -19.96 15.77
N VAL A 123 -3.22 -19.67 14.74
CA VAL A 123 -2.02 -20.47 14.43
C VAL A 123 -0.84 -20.04 15.28
N PHE A 124 -0.59 -18.74 15.42
CA PHE A 124 0.65 -18.25 16.04
C PHE A 124 0.54 -18.01 17.55
N GLU A 125 -0.65 -17.76 18.10
CA GLU A 125 -0.84 -17.52 19.54
C GLU A 125 -0.46 -18.74 20.39
N ARG A 126 -0.54 -19.96 19.84
CA ARG A 126 -0.18 -21.19 20.55
C ARG A 126 1.33 -21.34 20.75
N ASP A 127 2.11 -20.85 19.80
CA ASP A 127 3.55 -21.15 19.71
C ASP A 127 4.43 -19.94 20.11
N ILE A 128 3.87 -18.72 20.15
CA ILE A 128 4.56 -17.48 20.52
C ILE A 128 4.08 -17.02 21.90
N PRO A 129 4.97 -16.69 22.86
CA PRO A 129 4.54 -16.15 24.14
C PRO A 129 3.68 -14.89 23.98
N SER A 130 2.56 -14.83 24.71
CA SER A 130 1.53 -13.79 24.58
C SER A 130 2.07 -12.35 24.51
N PRO A 131 3.07 -11.92 25.32
CA PRO A 131 3.61 -10.56 25.21
C PRO A 131 4.20 -10.24 23.84
N PHE A 132 4.97 -11.16 23.25
CA PHE A 132 5.55 -10.97 21.92
C PHE A 132 4.50 -11.07 20.84
N PHE A 133 3.52 -11.97 20.99
CA PHE A 133 2.44 -12.11 20.04
C PHE A 133 1.61 -10.82 19.91
N GLN A 134 1.27 -10.18 21.04
CA GLN A 134 0.56 -8.90 21.02
C GLN A 134 1.38 -7.80 20.35
N GLU A 135 2.67 -7.71 20.66
CA GLU A 135 3.55 -6.72 20.03
C GLU A 135 3.65 -6.93 18.51
N ILE A 136 3.83 -8.18 18.05
CA ILE A 136 3.83 -8.53 16.63
C ILE A 136 2.49 -8.16 15.98
N LYS A 137 1.37 -8.50 16.62
CA LYS A 137 0.02 -8.20 16.12
C LYS A 137 -0.19 -6.68 15.97
N GLU A 138 0.12 -5.90 17.00
CA GLU A 138 -0.01 -4.45 16.99
C GLU A 138 0.85 -3.84 15.87
N GLN A 139 2.09 -4.29 15.73
CA GLN A 139 3.02 -3.70 14.78
C GLN A 139 2.85 -4.19 13.34
N LEU A 140 2.23 -5.36 13.10
CA LEU A 140 2.04 -5.90 11.74
C LEU A 140 0.63 -5.81 11.21
N LEU A 141 -0.36 -6.10 12.04
CA LEU A 141 -1.75 -6.20 11.60
C LEU A 141 -2.52 -4.91 11.85
N GLU A 142 -2.07 -4.10 12.80
CA GLU A 142 -2.76 -2.89 13.24
C GLU A 142 -2.01 -1.60 12.89
N THR A 143 -0.82 -1.74 12.29
CA THR A 143 -0.08 -0.60 11.74
C THR A 143 -0.81 0.03 10.55
N PHE A 144 -0.97 1.34 10.63
CA PHE A 144 -1.52 2.17 9.56
C PHE A 144 -0.46 2.74 8.63
N PHE A 145 0.82 2.53 8.95
CA PHE A 145 1.94 3.18 8.30
C PHE A 145 2.98 2.18 7.83
N LEU A 146 3.52 2.40 6.63
CA LEU A 146 4.63 1.64 6.07
C LEU A 146 5.83 2.55 5.86
N ARG A 147 7.01 2.13 6.30
CA ARG A 147 8.25 2.78 5.88
C ARG A 147 8.73 2.16 4.57
N THR A 148 8.99 2.97 3.56
CA THR A 148 9.35 2.46 2.21
C THR A 148 10.86 2.46 2.02
N THR A 149 11.50 3.61 2.24
CA THR A 149 12.94 3.79 2.18
C THR A 149 13.44 4.13 3.57
N SER A 150 14.48 3.46 4.08
CA SER A 150 15.11 3.80 5.35
C SER A 150 16.62 3.81 5.19
N GLU A 151 17.25 4.95 5.40
CA GLU A 151 18.67 5.18 5.17
C GLU A 151 19.28 5.81 6.40
N TYR A 152 20.17 5.06 7.05
CA TYR A 152 20.98 5.55 8.15
C TYR A 152 22.34 5.99 7.63
N ASN A 153 22.74 7.21 7.94
CA ASN A 153 24.06 7.75 7.63
C ASN A 153 24.74 8.10 8.95
N TYR A 154 25.80 7.36 9.27
CA TYR A 154 26.64 7.58 10.44
C TYR A 154 27.90 8.33 10.01
N CYS A 155 28.30 9.33 10.79
CA CYS A 155 29.61 9.95 10.69
C CYS A 155 30.35 9.72 12.02
N LEU A 156 31.46 8.99 11.96
CA LEU A 156 32.24 8.57 13.11
C LEU A 156 33.56 9.33 13.14
N THR A 157 33.82 10.05 14.22
CA THR A 157 35.07 10.80 14.40
C THR A 157 35.63 10.56 15.79
N GLN A 158 36.96 10.49 15.92
CA GLN A 158 37.58 10.42 17.25
C GLN A 158 37.42 11.76 17.97
N LYS A 159 36.92 11.73 19.21
CA LYS A 159 36.82 12.93 20.07
C LYS A 159 38.01 13.03 21.00
N ASP A 160 38.34 11.92 21.66
CA ASP A 160 39.50 11.78 22.56
C ASP A 160 40.01 10.32 22.59
N ARG A 161 40.79 9.96 23.62
CA ARG A 161 41.35 8.61 23.77
C ARG A 161 40.29 7.52 23.97
N ASP A 162 39.21 7.85 24.66
CA ASP A 162 38.24 6.87 25.16
C ASP A 162 36.88 6.98 24.44
N TYR A 163 36.62 8.06 23.71
CA TYR A 163 35.35 8.35 23.06
C TYR A 163 35.46 8.75 21.59
N ALA A 164 34.44 8.34 20.84
CA ALA A 164 34.16 8.77 19.48
C ALA A 164 32.90 9.66 19.47
N LYS A 165 32.92 10.70 18.65
CA LYS A 165 31.74 11.48 18.29
C LYS A 165 31.03 10.79 17.14
N LEU A 166 29.75 10.51 17.33
CA LEU A 166 28.86 9.88 16.37
C LEU A 166 27.76 10.87 16.00
N ILE A 167 27.70 11.25 14.72
CA ILE A 167 26.56 11.97 14.15
C ILE A 167 25.73 10.96 13.36
N VAL A 168 24.45 10.86 13.68
CA VAL A 168 23.53 9.94 13.03
C VAL A 168 22.48 10.74 12.30
N ARG A 169 22.35 10.50 10.99
CA ARG A 169 21.27 11.03 10.16
C ARG A 169 20.45 9.89 9.58
N HIS A 170 19.21 9.77 10.03
CA HIS A 170 18.23 8.80 9.56
C HIS A 170 17.21 9.48 8.65
N ARG A 171 17.14 9.05 7.39
CA ARG A 171 16.16 9.50 6.41
C ARG A 171 15.26 8.36 6.04
N TYR A 172 13.96 8.60 6.01
CA TYR A 172 13.01 7.61 5.55
C TYR A 172 11.76 8.24 4.97
N SER A 173 10.95 7.44 4.28
CA SER A 173 9.61 7.87 3.85
C SER A 173 8.56 6.99 4.52
N VAL A 174 7.46 7.60 4.95
CA VAL A 174 6.35 6.92 5.62
C VAL A 174 5.07 7.13 4.82
N LYS A 175 4.37 6.04 4.53
CA LYS A 175 3.12 6.05 3.77
C LYS A 175 1.95 5.65 4.66
N ASN A 176 0.88 6.45 4.64
CA ASN A 176 -0.40 6.09 5.28
C ASN A 176 -1.14 5.07 4.40
N LEU A 177 -1.32 3.85 4.90
CA LEU A 177 -1.98 2.77 4.18
C LEU A 177 -3.51 2.82 4.28
N THR A 178 -4.06 3.70 5.11
CA THR A 178 -5.51 3.77 5.35
C THR A 178 -6.20 4.73 4.38
N THR A 179 -7.53 4.66 4.32
CA THR A 179 -8.39 5.56 3.54
C THR A 179 -8.76 6.84 4.30
N LYS A 180 -8.17 7.04 5.50
CA LYS A 180 -8.44 8.17 6.38
C LYS A 180 -7.14 8.85 6.76
N ASP A 181 -7.23 10.11 7.14
CA ASP A 181 -6.09 10.83 7.69
C ASP A 181 -5.74 10.22 9.06
N GLN A 182 -4.45 10.03 9.31
CA GLN A 182 -3.95 9.40 10.52
C GLN A 182 -2.81 10.22 11.10
N THR A 183 -2.73 10.28 12.42
CA THR A 183 -1.61 10.93 13.13
C THR A 183 -0.44 9.96 13.19
N TYR A 184 0.64 10.30 12.51
CA TYR A 184 1.93 9.63 12.63
C TYR A 184 2.73 10.28 13.76
N ASN A 185 3.25 9.47 14.68
CA ASN A 185 4.14 9.94 15.73
C ASN A 185 5.56 9.55 15.33
N LEU A 186 6.35 10.51 14.82
CA LEU A 186 7.78 10.30 14.64
C LEU A 186 8.40 10.20 16.02
N ARG A 187 8.78 8.98 16.41
CA ARG A 187 9.45 8.69 17.67
C ARG A 187 10.89 8.26 17.41
N ILE A 188 11.80 8.84 18.16
CA ILE A 188 13.18 8.39 18.26
C ILE A 188 13.56 8.25 19.73
N SER A 189 14.26 7.17 20.03
CA SER A 189 14.83 6.90 21.35
C SER A 189 16.34 6.76 21.21
N ILE A 190 17.08 7.49 22.03
CA ILE A 190 18.55 7.42 22.07
C ILE A 190 19.02 7.06 23.47
N ASP A 191 20.01 6.17 23.56
CA ASP A 191 20.68 5.85 24.80
C ASP A 191 21.79 6.88 25.07
N VAL A 192 21.68 7.59 26.19
CA VAL A 192 22.55 8.67 26.64
C VAL A 192 23.37 8.24 27.85
N LEU A 193 24.68 8.37 27.76
CA LEU A 193 25.57 8.23 28.92
C LEU A 193 25.39 9.43 29.84
N LYS A 194 24.96 9.21 31.10
CA LYS A 194 24.67 10.31 32.05
C LYS A 194 25.81 11.29 32.25
N LYS A 195 27.06 10.81 32.19
CA LYS A 195 28.25 11.67 32.36
C LYS A 195 28.46 12.67 31.22
N PHE A 196 27.77 12.48 30.10
CA PHE A 196 27.88 13.28 28.88
C PHE A 196 26.54 13.90 28.50
N GLU A 197 25.63 14.09 29.46
CA GLU A 197 24.29 14.62 29.19
C GLU A 197 24.30 15.91 28.36
N ASN A 198 25.32 16.75 28.53
CA ASN A 198 25.46 18.03 27.82
C ASN A 198 26.12 17.92 26.43
N ASP A 199 26.70 16.76 26.10
CA ASP A 199 27.36 16.50 24.81
C ASP A 199 26.43 15.83 23.79
N TYR A 200 25.16 15.61 24.17
CA TYR A 200 24.15 14.99 23.32
C TYR A 200 23.16 16.05 22.88
N CYS A 201 22.87 16.10 21.58
CA CYS A 201 21.85 17.00 21.06
C CYS A 201 21.07 16.36 19.92
N PHE A 202 19.77 16.64 19.88
CA PHE A 202 19.00 16.45 18.66
C PHE A 202 19.27 17.66 17.78
N VAL A 203 19.88 17.42 16.63
CA VAL A 203 20.22 18.48 15.68
C VAL A 203 18.96 18.90 14.94
N ARG A 204 18.20 17.93 14.44
CA ARG A 204 17.05 18.17 13.57
C ARG A 204 16.07 17.01 13.57
N ILE A 205 14.77 17.29 13.64
CA ILE A 205 13.71 16.31 13.40
C ILE A 205 12.71 16.92 12.42
N GLY A 206 12.42 16.24 11.32
CA GLY A 206 11.52 16.75 10.28
C GLY A 206 10.54 15.71 9.76
N ILE A 207 9.35 16.19 9.42
CA ILE A 207 8.28 15.44 8.75
C ILE A 207 7.71 16.32 7.64
N GLY A 208 7.91 15.93 6.38
CA GLY A 208 7.55 16.71 5.21
C GLY A 208 8.39 17.98 5.13
N ASP A 209 7.71 19.12 5.04
CA ASP A 209 8.33 20.45 5.00
C ASP A 209 8.53 21.06 6.40
N THR A 210 8.01 20.40 7.45
CA THR A 210 8.13 20.86 8.83
C THR A 210 9.39 20.29 9.45
N PHE A 211 10.24 21.17 9.99
CA PHE A 211 11.45 20.80 10.73
C PHE A 211 11.45 21.48 12.10
N HIS A 212 11.87 20.72 13.10
CA HIS A 212 12.12 21.17 14.45
C HIS A 212 13.62 21.07 14.72
N GLU A 213 14.20 22.16 15.20
CA GLU A 213 15.59 22.21 15.62
C GLU A 213 15.69 22.17 17.15
N ASN A 214 16.89 21.92 17.65
CA ASN A 214 17.24 21.54 19.02
C ASN A 214 16.36 22.13 20.16
N GLU A 215 16.01 23.42 20.12
CA GLU A 215 15.23 24.09 21.18
C GLU A 215 13.73 23.75 21.19
N ASP A 216 13.17 23.34 20.04
CA ASP A 216 11.74 23.05 19.88
C ASP A 216 11.38 21.60 20.20
N ILE A 217 12.40 20.74 20.34
CA ILE A 217 12.22 19.30 20.50
C ILE A 217 11.96 18.98 21.98
N LYS A 218 10.74 18.56 22.29
CA LYS A 218 10.40 18.06 23.63
C LYS A 218 11.04 16.69 23.85
N ILE A 219 12.05 16.64 24.71
CA ILE A 219 12.74 15.42 25.09
C ILE A 219 12.16 14.88 26.39
N ALA A 220 11.59 13.68 26.35
CA ALA A 220 11.22 12.93 27.55
C ALA A 220 12.42 12.07 27.99
N LYS A 221 12.87 12.25 29.24
CA LYS A 221 13.96 11.46 29.82
C LYS A 221 13.40 10.31 30.64
N THR A 222 13.63 9.08 30.19
CA THR A 222 13.23 7.86 30.90
C THR A 222 14.46 7.18 31.48
N LYS A 223 14.50 7.03 32.80
CA LYS A 223 15.71 6.57 33.49
C LYS A 223 15.81 5.05 33.45
N LYS A 224 16.86 4.53 32.80
CA LYS A 224 17.17 3.09 32.75
C LYS A 224 18.53 2.82 33.39
N GLY A 225 18.52 2.57 34.70
CA GLY A 225 19.69 2.15 35.47
C GLY A 225 20.64 3.28 35.89
N ASN A 226 21.83 2.90 36.37
CA ASN A 226 22.80 3.84 36.93
C ASN A 226 23.65 4.57 35.87
N THR A 227 23.92 3.94 34.73
CA THR A 227 24.91 4.43 33.74
C THR A 227 24.27 5.18 32.56
N TYR A 228 23.08 4.78 32.13
CA TYR A 228 22.43 5.29 30.92
C TYR A 228 21.07 5.95 31.25
N GLU A 229 20.63 6.84 30.37
CA GLU A 229 19.27 7.39 30.29
C GLU A 229 18.75 7.27 28.87
N ILE A 230 17.46 6.99 28.71
CA ILE A 230 16.82 6.98 27.40
C ILE A 230 16.21 8.36 27.20
N TRP A 231 16.61 9.02 26.14
CA TRP A 231 15.99 10.26 25.70
C TRP A 231 15.07 9.95 24.53
N GLU A 232 13.82 10.38 24.64
CA GLU A 232 12.82 10.17 23.61
C GLU A 232 12.29 11.49 23.10
N ALA A 233 12.34 11.68 21.78
CA ALA A 233 11.68 12.78 21.10
C ALA A 233 10.48 12.22 20.32
N CYS A 234 9.36 12.94 20.38
CA CYS A 234 8.13 12.59 19.69
C CYS A 234 7.54 13.80 18.99
N VAL A 235 7.40 13.72 17.67
CA VAL A 235 6.79 14.77 16.83
C VAL A 235 5.55 14.20 16.15
N PRO A 236 4.34 14.59 16.57
CA PRO A 236 3.11 14.16 15.93
C PRO A 236 2.85 14.96 14.65
N GLN A 237 2.45 14.28 13.57
CA GLN A 237 2.05 14.89 12.31
C GLN A 237 0.89 14.13 11.70
N VAL A 238 -0.13 14.84 11.22
CA VAL A 238 -1.22 14.21 10.45
C VAL A 238 -0.75 13.97 9.03
N ILE A 239 -0.86 12.73 8.57
CA ILE A 239 -0.54 12.30 7.21
C ILE A 239 -1.86 11.95 6.52
N LYS A 240 -2.10 12.52 5.33
CA LYS A 240 -3.36 12.30 4.63
C LYS A 240 -3.48 10.85 4.16
N SER A 241 -4.71 10.42 3.92
CA SER A 241 -5.01 9.11 3.32
C SER A 241 -4.14 8.85 2.07
N GLN A 242 -3.46 7.70 2.03
CA GLN A 242 -2.61 7.26 0.92
C GLN A 242 -1.40 8.16 0.59
N GLU A 243 -1.16 9.21 1.39
CA GLU A 243 -0.02 10.11 1.21
C GLU A 243 1.28 9.46 1.73
N GLU A 244 2.39 9.78 1.07
CA GLU A 244 3.74 9.42 1.49
C GLU A 244 4.54 10.68 1.79
N ILE A 245 5.12 10.73 2.99
CA ILE A 245 5.85 11.89 3.49
C ILE A 245 7.27 11.48 3.87
N LYS A 246 8.23 12.35 3.61
CA LYS A 246 9.63 12.15 3.99
C LYS A 246 9.86 12.58 5.43
N CYS A 247 10.65 11.81 6.15
CA CYS A 247 11.09 12.08 7.50
C CYS A 247 12.61 12.15 7.54
N GLU A 248 13.14 13.04 8.36
CA GLU A 248 14.57 13.17 8.61
C GLU A 248 14.81 13.36 10.09
N ILE A 249 15.78 12.64 10.63
CA ILE A 249 16.19 12.72 12.02
C ILE A 249 17.70 12.84 12.04
N GLU A 250 18.23 13.81 12.75
CA GLU A 250 19.66 14.02 12.94
C GLU A 250 19.95 14.29 14.41
N TYR A 251 20.88 13.52 14.97
CA TYR A 251 21.34 13.70 16.34
C TYR A 251 22.84 13.46 16.45
N GLU A 252 23.44 14.07 17.46
CA GLU A 252 24.84 13.92 17.80
C GLU A 252 24.97 13.31 19.19
N ARG A 253 25.93 12.39 19.34
CA ARG A 253 26.29 11.83 20.65
C ARG A 253 27.75 11.42 20.76
N LEU A 254 28.20 11.28 22.00
CA LEU A 254 29.46 10.63 22.33
C LEU A 254 29.25 9.14 22.62
N SER A 255 30.01 8.30 21.96
CA SER A 255 30.07 6.85 22.17
C SER A 255 31.47 6.41 22.56
N GLN A 256 31.63 5.17 23.04
CA GLN A 256 32.93 4.60 23.35
C GLN A 256 33.80 4.49 22.08
N ILE A 257 35.11 4.63 22.22
CA ILE A 257 36.07 4.51 21.11
C ILE A 257 36.03 3.12 20.45
N HIS A 258 35.70 2.10 21.23
CA HIS A 258 35.30 0.77 20.75
C HIS A 258 33.82 0.60 21.08
N GLY A 259 32.98 0.63 20.05
CA GLY A 259 31.54 0.77 20.25
C GLY A 259 30.72 -0.14 19.37
N LYS A 260 29.43 -0.18 19.70
CA LYS A 260 28.40 -0.87 18.93
C LYS A 260 27.18 0.02 18.84
N GLU A 261 26.48 -0.08 17.73
CA GLU A 261 25.20 0.59 17.51
C GLU A 261 24.22 -0.37 16.86
N VAL A 262 22.95 -0.26 17.25
CA VAL A 262 21.86 -1.00 16.64
C VAL A 262 20.98 -0.04 15.85
N ALA A 263 20.88 -0.26 14.54
CA ALA A 263 20.02 0.48 13.64
C ALA A 263 18.78 -0.38 13.35
N CYS A 264 17.67 -0.14 14.04
CA CYS A 264 16.42 -0.88 13.85
C CYS A 264 15.23 0.04 13.61
N SER A 265 14.23 -0.48 12.93
CA SER A 265 12.97 0.22 12.73
C SER A 265 11.92 -0.20 13.76
N LEU A 266 11.10 0.73 14.22
CA LEU A 266 9.90 0.45 15.03
C LEU A 266 8.68 0.08 14.16
N LEU A 267 8.79 0.28 12.85
CA LEU A 267 7.71 -0.01 11.89
C LEU A 267 8.20 -0.95 10.79
N PRO A 268 7.30 -1.71 10.17
CA PRO A 268 7.62 -2.46 8.97
C PRO A 268 8.27 -1.56 7.93
N THR A 269 9.38 -2.02 7.37
CA THR A 269 10.24 -1.22 6.50
C THR A 269 10.57 -2.02 5.25
N ALA A 270 10.28 -1.51 4.05
CA ALA A 270 10.46 -2.28 2.83
C ALA A 270 11.94 -2.50 2.46
N ARG A 271 12.82 -1.59 2.88
CA ARG A 271 14.27 -1.63 2.63
C ARG A 271 15.02 -0.79 3.65
N MET A 272 16.17 -1.27 4.10
CA MET A 272 17.05 -0.51 4.99
C MET A 272 18.49 -0.51 4.46
N ALA A 273 19.09 0.68 4.41
CA ALA A 273 20.50 0.87 4.12
C ALA A 273 21.20 1.59 5.27
N VAL A 274 22.44 1.21 5.52
CA VAL A 274 23.34 1.82 6.49
C VAL A 274 24.60 2.24 5.77
N ARG A 275 24.97 3.50 5.92
CA ARG A 275 26.24 4.06 5.50
C ARG A 275 26.99 4.56 6.72
N VAL A 276 28.26 4.19 6.85
CA VAL A 276 29.17 4.71 7.88
C VAL A 276 30.30 5.46 7.19
N ASN A 277 30.53 6.70 7.58
CA ASN A 277 31.61 7.55 7.12
C ASN A 277 32.59 7.81 8.28
N ASP A 278 33.81 7.32 8.12
CA ASP A 278 34.98 7.56 8.96
C ASP A 278 35.98 8.41 8.17
N PRO A 279 35.86 9.75 8.21
CA PRO A 279 36.64 10.64 7.36
C PRO A 279 38.14 10.59 7.66
N ASN A 280 38.52 10.17 8.88
CA ASN A 280 39.92 10.08 9.30
C ASN A 280 40.50 8.66 9.14
N LYS A 281 39.67 7.68 8.72
CA LYS A 281 40.08 6.28 8.48
C LYS A 281 40.71 5.64 9.72
N LEU A 282 40.25 6.06 10.90
CA LEU A 282 40.78 5.62 12.19
C LEU A 282 40.11 4.35 12.70
N PHE A 283 38.97 3.96 12.14
CA PHE A 283 38.16 2.87 12.64
C PHE A 283 38.11 1.71 11.65
N HIS A 284 38.13 0.50 12.20
CA HIS A 284 37.67 -0.70 11.52
C HIS A 284 36.19 -0.88 11.85
N VAL A 285 35.34 -0.75 10.84
CA VAL A 285 33.88 -0.81 10.99
C VAL A 285 33.39 -2.12 10.41
N ARG A 286 32.52 -2.83 11.13
CA ARG A 286 31.80 -3.99 10.60
C ARG A 286 30.31 -3.81 10.82
N CYS A 287 29.55 -4.52 10.02
CA CYS A 287 28.10 -4.52 10.09
C CYS A 287 27.62 -5.97 10.00
N MET A 288 26.53 -6.25 10.70
CA MET A 288 25.87 -7.55 10.68
C MET A 288 24.37 -7.33 10.60
N SER A 289 23.71 -8.03 9.69
CA SER A 289 22.25 -8.07 9.61
C SER A 289 21.65 -8.73 10.87
N LEU A 290 20.64 -8.09 11.44
CA LEU A 290 19.72 -8.66 12.43
C LEU A 290 18.48 -9.28 11.78
N HIS A 291 18.47 -9.36 10.44
CA HIS A 291 17.44 -10.00 9.65
C HIS A 291 17.89 -11.43 9.27
N PRO A 292 16.96 -12.41 9.07
CA PRO A 292 17.32 -13.77 8.65
C PRO A 292 18.09 -13.88 7.32
N ARG A 293 18.11 -12.80 6.53
CA ARG A 293 18.88 -12.68 5.30
C ARG A 293 20.13 -11.86 5.60
N SER A 294 21.26 -12.29 5.04
CA SER A 294 22.49 -11.52 5.04
C SER A 294 22.32 -10.19 4.32
N GLU A 295 23.02 -9.19 4.83
CA GLU A 295 23.20 -7.91 4.18
C GLU A 295 23.97 -8.03 2.86
N ARG A 296 23.71 -7.11 1.94
CA ARG A 296 24.57 -6.85 0.78
C ARG A 296 25.58 -5.80 1.19
N ASP A 297 26.86 -6.16 1.12
CA ASP A 297 27.95 -5.20 1.28
C ASP A 297 28.21 -4.49 -0.06
N ASN A 298 27.89 -3.20 -0.08
CA ASN A 298 28.07 -2.31 -1.23
C ASN A 298 29.30 -1.41 -1.06
N THR A 299 30.19 -1.70 -0.09
CA THR A 299 31.39 -0.92 0.18
C THR A 299 32.33 -0.94 -1.02
N SER A 300 32.55 0.22 -1.65
CA SER A 300 33.40 0.34 -2.83
C SER A 300 34.89 0.14 -2.50
N SER A 301 35.32 0.66 -1.35
CA SER A 301 36.68 0.53 -0.83
C SER A 301 36.70 0.78 0.67
N TYR A 302 37.19 -0.19 1.43
CA TYR A 302 37.41 -0.08 2.87
C TYR A 302 38.47 0.97 3.24
N ASP A 303 39.30 1.37 2.27
CA ASP A 303 40.34 2.37 2.43
C ASP A 303 39.84 3.80 2.26
N ASP A 304 38.64 3.99 1.71
CA ASP A 304 38.05 5.32 1.55
C ASP A 304 37.37 5.83 2.82
N GLY A 305 37.29 4.99 3.86
CA GLY A 305 36.61 5.32 5.12
C GLY A 305 35.09 5.37 4.98
N THR A 306 34.52 4.97 3.85
CA THR A 306 33.08 4.89 3.64
C THR A 306 32.67 3.43 3.51
N TYR A 307 31.73 3.00 4.34
CA TYR A 307 31.22 1.64 4.39
C TYR A 307 29.71 1.66 4.15
N GLU A 308 29.20 0.74 3.34
CA GLU A 308 27.78 0.73 2.95
C GLU A 308 27.21 -0.67 2.90
N TRP A 309 26.10 -0.87 3.61
CA TRP A 309 25.37 -2.13 3.65
C TRP A 309 23.88 -1.92 3.40
N GLU A 310 23.25 -2.90 2.76
CA GLU A 310 21.82 -2.84 2.42
C GLU A 310 21.13 -4.19 2.70
N ILE A 311 19.94 -4.14 3.30
CA ILE A 311 19.02 -5.26 3.36
C ILE A 311 17.86 -4.93 2.43
N ASP A 312 17.80 -5.70 1.33
CA ASP A 312 16.74 -5.61 0.33
C ASP A 312 15.64 -6.62 0.67
N GLY A 313 14.49 -6.09 1.12
CA GLY A 313 13.34 -6.88 1.53
C GLY A 313 12.66 -6.30 2.77
N ALA A 314 11.40 -6.70 2.97
CA ALA A 314 10.60 -6.24 4.10
C ALA A 314 11.24 -6.66 5.44
N LEU A 315 11.61 -5.67 6.24
CA LEU A 315 12.05 -5.82 7.62
C LEU A 315 10.85 -5.65 8.56
N PHE A 316 10.74 -6.58 9.48
CA PHE A 316 9.86 -6.47 10.63
C PHE A 316 10.43 -5.47 11.65
N PRO A 317 9.59 -4.89 12.52
CA PRO A 317 10.06 -4.12 13.65
C PRO A 317 11.11 -4.86 14.48
N GLY A 318 12.10 -4.13 14.99
CA GLY A 318 13.23 -4.69 15.73
C GLY A 318 14.30 -5.35 14.86
N GLN A 319 14.05 -5.57 13.57
CA GLN A 319 15.08 -5.99 12.61
C GLN A 319 15.81 -4.79 12.01
N GLY A 320 17.04 -5.03 11.56
CA GLY A 320 17.92 -4.00 11.02
C GLY A 320 19.38 -4.44 11.05
N PHE A 321 20.28 -3.58 11.55
CA PHE A 321 21.72 -3.82 11.56
C PHE A 321 22.33 -3.68 12.96
N LEU A 322 23.33 -4.51 13.25
CA LEU A 322 24.31 -4.28 14.32
C LEU A 322 25.59 -3.76 13.67
N ILE A 323 26.00 -2.55 14.03
CA ILE A 323 27.20 -1.89 13.55
C ILE A 323 28.22 -1.92 14.69
N ASP A 324 29.45 -2.36 14.44
CA ASP A 324 30.53 -2.26 15.41
C ASP A 324 31.73 -1.50 14.84
N TRP A 325 32.47 -0.84 15.73
CA TRP A 325 33.70 -0.17 15.35
C TRP A 325 34.78 -0.33 16.41
N VAL A 326 36.01 -0.42 15.93
CA VAL A 326 37.22 -0.56 16.74
C VAL A 326 38.26 0.40 16.19
N LEU A 327 38.95 1.14 17.06
CA LEU A 327 40.10 1.96 16.64
C LEU A 327 41.15 1.07 15.96
N ARG A 328 41.56 1.42 14.75
CA ARG A 328 42.69 0.80 14.07
C ARG A 328 43.93 1.08 14.91
N GLU A 329 44.66 0.04 15.28
CA GLU A 329 45.99 0.27 15.83
C GLU A 329 46.78 1.05 14.78
N PRO A 330 47.51 2.11 15.16
CA PRO A 330 48.45 2.72 14.23
C PRO A 330 49.32 1.58 13.71
N LEU A 331 49.48 1.50 12.39
CA LEU A 331 50.47 0.62 11.76
C LEU A 331 51.82 0.99 12.37
N ASN A 332 52.14 0.41 13.52
CA ASN A 332 53.46 0.44 14.08
C ASN A 332 54.33 -0.07 12.95
N ASN A 333 55.34 0.73 12.58
CA ASN A 333 56.33 0.59 11.50
C ASN A 333 57.08 -0.76 11.46
N SER A 334 56.42 -1.87 11.75
CA SER A 334 56.88 -3.25 11.70
C SER A 334 57.11 -3.70 10.26
N GLU A 335 56.48 -3.05 9.27
CA GLU A 335 56.90 -3.18 7.86
C GLU A 335 58.23 -2.48 7.56
N ALA A 336 58.56 -1.36 8.23
CA ALA A 336 59.88 -0.74 8.13
C ALA A 336 61.00 -1.54 8.85
N LEU A 337 60.64 -2.56 9.63
CA LEU A 337 61.56 -3.53 10.22
C LEU A 337 61.64 -4.84 9.44
N ARG A 338 60.65 -5.18 8.60
CA ARG A 338 60.70 -6.36 7.73
C ARG A 338 61.63 -6.18 6.52
N ASP A 339 61.74 -4.97 5.97
CA ASP A 339 62.71 -4.67 4.90
C ASP A 339 64.18 -4.65 5.37
N LYS A 340 64.46 -4.78 6.67
CA LYS A 340 65.83 -4.93 7.18
C LYS A 340 66.24 -6.36 7.54
N ASP A 341 65.31 -7.30 7.59
CA ASP A 341 65.59 -8.69 8.00
C ASP A 341 65.47 -9.73 6.86
N GLU A 342 64.96 -9.36 5.67
CA GLU A 342 64.93 -10.26 4.50
C GLU A 342 66.31 -10.45 3.80
N GLY A 343 67.37 -9.79 4.30
CA GLY A 343 68.74 -10.06 3.87
C GLY A 343 69.38 -11.30 4.50
N ALA A 344 68.76 -11.94 5.50
CA ALA A 344 69.43 -12.96 6.29
C ALA A 344 68.51 -14.04 6.87
N ARG A 345 67.79 -14.80 6.03
CA ARG A 345 67.45 -16.20 6.33
C ARG A 345 66.97 -16.95 5.09
N GLY A 346 67.78 -17.94 4.71
CA GLY A 346 67.48 -18.89 3.66
C GLY A 346 66.23 -19.72 3.96
N SER A 347 65.61 -20.13 2.86
CA SER A 347 64.51 -21.05 2.76
C SER A 347 64.72 -22.35 3.56
N PRO A 348 63.66 -22.90 4.14
CA PRO A 348 63.41 -24.31 3.93
C PRO A 348 61.99 -24.63 3.44
N SER A 349 62.00 -25.65 2.60
CA SER A 349 60.94 -26.38 1.88
C SER A 349 59.62 -26.65 2.66
N PRO A 350 58.48 -26.84 1.95
CA PRO A 350 57.18 -27.11 2.56
C PRO A 350 57.01 -28.60 2.88
N HIS A 351 56.63 -28.91 4.13
CA HIS A 351 56.03 -30.20 4.46
C HIS A 351 54.51 -30.08 4.40
N ALA A 352 53.92 -30.96 3.58
CA ALA A 352 52.49 -31.16 3.41
C ALA A 352 51.81 -31.53 4.73
N ILE A 353 50.64 -30.93 4.97
CA ILE A 353 49.70 -31.35 6.01
C ILE A 353 48.44 -31.83 5.28
N GLU A 354 48.12 -33.11 5.50
CA GLU A 354 46.90 -33.77 5.02
C GLU A 354 45.64 -33.21 5.70
N PRO A 355 44.49 -33.19 5.02
CA PRO A 355 43.22 -32.79 5.62
C PRO A 355 42.63 -33.93 6.47
N VAL A 356 42.40 -33.65 7.76
CA VAL A 356 41.62 -34.51 8.67
C VAL A 356 40.13 -34.33 8.35
N GLY A 357 39.45 -35.46 8.20
CA GLY A 357 38.10 -35.60 7.65
C GLY A 357 36.98 -34.91 8.43
N ALA A 358 35.97 -34.54 7.65
CA ALA A 358 34.66 -34.08 8.10
C ALA A 358 33.87 -35.24 8.73
N ASP A 359 33.33 -35.02 9.92
CA ASP A 359 32.32 -35.86 10.53
C ASP A 359 30.96 -35.15 10.41
N THR A 360 30.11 -35.67 9.53
CA THR A 360 28.74 -35.19 9.30
C THR A 360 27.81 -35.87 10.31
N GLY A 361 27.52 -35.18 11.40
CA GLY A 361 26.47 -35.55 12.34
C GLY A 361 25.11 -34.98 11.92
N GLN A 362 24.19 -35.88 11.57
CA GLN A 362 22.76 -35.65 11.38
C GLN A 362 22.09 -35.21 12.69
N ILE A 363 21.24 -34.17 12.64
CA ILE A 363 19.90 -34.13 13.24
C ILE A 363 18.98 -33.36 12.29
#